data_AF-A0A375Z4P8-F1
#
_entry.id   AF-A0A375Z4P8-F1
#
_cell.length_a   1.000
_cell.length_b   1.000
_cell.length_c   1.000
_cell.angle_alpha   90.00
_cell.angle_beta   90.00
_cell.angle_gamma   90.00
#
_symmetry.space_group_name_H-M   'P 1'
#
loop_
_entity.id
_entity.type
_entity.pdbx_description
1 polymer ?
#
loop_
_entity_poly.entity_id
_entity_poly.type
_entity_poly.pdbx_seq_one_letter_code
_entity_poly.pdbx_strand_id
1 'polypeptide(L)'
;MTTSQLADGLDAAVEQVIRTGQQIVIVRGGKPVAALVALEDTAPYRDEVLTFLRSADCHYGNALRDEDAGLSIAEAAAKRDEVKLDRIVDLRRAVHQVADAEPSRTKAEAGHEDGVLRALLHFESEMSPELRQHVHARLAAVQSEFGLRETTQPLRCVTRGAQARRR
;
A
#
# COMPACT_ATOMS: atom_id res chain seq x y z
N MET A 1 3.25 22.47 -27.69
CA MET A 1 3.97 23.57 -27.03
C MET A 1 5.43 23.56 -27.49
N THR A 2 6.04 24.70 -27.82
CA THR A 2 7.47 24.74 -28.17
C THR A 2 8.35 24.71 -26.91
N THR A 3 9.64 24.38 -27.05
CA THR A 3 10.57 24.42 -25.91
C THR A 3 10.73 25.82 -25.29
N SER A 4 10.60 26.88 -26.10
CA SER A 4 10.63 28.27 -25.61
C SER A 4 9.39 28.61 -24.78
N GLN A 5 8.20 28.23 -25.27
CA GLN A 5 6.96 28.41 -24.51
C GLN A 5 6.98 27.64 -23.19
N LEU A 6 7.55 26.44 -23.17
CA LEU A 6 7.66 25.63 -21.95
C LEU A 6 8.58 26.28 -20.92
N ALA A 7 9.70 26.88 -21.35
CA ALA A 7 10.63 27.55 -20.44
C ALA A 7 9.98 28.76 -19.74
N ASP A 8 9.12 29.49 -20.45
CA ASP A 8 8.46 30.69 -19.93
C ASP A 8 7.18 30.39 -19.12
N GLY A 9 6.64 29.16 -19.21
CA GLY A 9 5.31 28.82 -18.70
C GLY A 9 5.20 27.41 -18.12
N LEU A 10 6.29 26.85 -17.58
CA LEU A 10 6.32 25.48 -17.07
C LEU A 10 5.25 25.25 -16.00
N ASP A 11 5.16 26.11 -14.99
CA ASP A 11 4.23 25.92 -13.87
C ASP A 11 2.76 25.93 -14.33
N ALA A 12 2.40 26.87 -15.21
CA ALA A 12 1.06 26.93 -15.78
C ALA A 12 0.73 25.69 -16.65
N ALA A 13 1.73 25.16 -17.37
CA ALA A 13 1.57 23.94 -18.14
C ALA A 13 1.39 22.71 -17.22
N VAL A 14 2.12 22.64 -16.10
CA VAL A 14 1.96 21.60 -15.07
C VAL A 14 0.57 21.66 -14.45
N GLU A 15 0.13 22.84 -13.99
CA GLU A 15 -1.21 23.03 -13.43
C GLU A 15 -2.31 22.67 -14.42
N GLN A 16 -2.15 23.04 -15.70
CA GLN A 16 -3.10 22.66 -16.74
C GLN A 16 -3.18 21.15 -16.90
N VAL A 17 -2.05 20.45 -16.97
CA VAL A 17 -1.99 18.99 -17.11
C VAL A 17 -2.60 18.30 -15.90
N ILE A 18 -2.29 18.74 -14.68
CA ILE A 18 -2.88 18.20 -13.43
C ILE A 18 -4.40 18.41 -13.41
N ARG A 19 -4.86 19.64 -13.70
CA ARG A 19 -6.29 19.99 -13.62
C ARG A 19 -7.14 19.31 -14.69
N THR A 20 -6.60 19.14 -15.89
CA THR A 20 -7.38 18.66 -17.05
C THR A 20 -7.12 17.21 -17.40
N GLY A 21 -6.06 16.60 -16.87
CA GLY A 21 -5.58 15.27 -17.28
C GLY A 21 -5.07 15.21 -18.73
N GLN A 22 -5.04 16.34 -19.45
CA GLN A 22 -4.62 16.38 -20.84
C GLN A 22 -3.09 16.43 -20.95
N GLN A 23 -2.51 15.54 -21.73
CA GLN A 23 -1.08 15.59 -22.06
C GLN A 23 -0.74 16.85 -22.87
N ILE A 24 0.42 17.45 -22.60
CA ILE A 24 1.00 18.53 -23.41
C ILE A 24 2.22 18.00 -24.16
N VAL A 25 2.13 17.95 -25.50
CA VAL A 25 3.26 17.55 -26.36
C VAL A 25 4.22 18.73 -26.57
N ILE A 26 5.50 18.49 -26.29
CA ILE A 26 6.60 19.44 -26.46
C ILE A 26 7.23 19.19 -27.82
N VAL A 27 7.34 20.24 -28.64
CA VAL A 27 7.87 20.18 -30.01
C VAL A 27 9.14 21.02 -30.17
N ARG A 28 10.10 20.51 -30.95
CA ARG A 28 11.34 21.19 -31.34
C ARG A 28 11.56 21.04 -32.85
N GLY A 29 11.71 22.15 -33.56
CA GLY A 29 11.85 22.13 -35.03
C GLY A 29 10.67 21.44 -35.75
N GLY A 30 9.45 21.61 -35.23
CA GLY A 30 8.24 21.00 -35.77
C GLY A 30 8.06 19.51 -35.44
N LYS A 31 8.98 18.89 -34.69
CA LYS A 31 8.91 17.47 -34.31
C LYS A 31 8.59 17.31 -32.81
N PRO A 32 7.75 16.35 -32.42
CA PRO A 32 7.58 15.97 -31.01
C PRO A 32 8.91 15.48 -30.42
N VAL A 33 9.25 15.96 -29.23
CA VAL A 33 10.49 15.57 -28.51
C VAL A 33 10.25 15.10 -27.08
N ALA A 34 9.15 15.51 -26.46
CA ALA A 34 8.76 15.09 -25.11
C ALA A 34 7.25 15.32 -24.91
N ALA A 35 6.69 14.80 -23.82
CA ALA A 35 5.35 15.12 -23.37
C ALA A 35 5.35 15.38 -21.86
N LEU A 36 4.56 16.36 -21.43
CA LEU A 36 4.22 16.57 -20.04
C LEU A 36 2.89 15.85 -19.77
N VAL A 37 2.90 14.96 -18.79
CA VAL A 37 1.75 14.15 -18.38
C VAL A 37 1.59 14.27 -16.87
N ALA A 38 0.35 14.23 -16.39
CA ALA A 38 0.10 14.13 -14.96
C ALA A 38 0.54 12.72 -14.55
N LEU A 39 1.37 12.63 -13.52
CA LEU A 39 1.58 11.37 -12.85
C LEU A 39 0.38 11.20 -11.92
N GLU A 40 -0.45 10.20 -12.20
CA GLU A 40 -1.41 9.75 -11.20
C GLU A 40 -0.60 9.17 -10.04
N ASP A 41 -0.74 9.74 -8.85
CA ASP A 41 -0.29 9.06 -7.65
C ASP A 41 -1.16 7.83 -7.49
N THR A 42 -0.61 6.68 -7.90
CA THR A 42 -1.28 5.39 -7.82
C THR A 42 -1.45 4.92 -6.38
N ALA A 43 -0.71 5.51 -5.42
CA ALA A 43 -0.70 5.12 -4.03
C ALA A 43 -0.87 6.33 -3.08
N PRO A 44 -1.96 7.11 -3.21
CA PRO A 44 -2.12 8.40 -2.53
C PRO A 44 -2.23 8.28 -1.00
N TYR A 45 -2.50 7.08 -0.48
CA TYR A 45 -2.63 6.79 0.95
C TYR A 45 -1.44 6.05 1.54
N ARG A 46 -0.36 5.87 0.77
CA ARG A 46 0.80 5.04 1.15
C ARG A 46 1.33 5.36 2.55
N ASP A 47 1.59 6.64 2.82
CA ASP A 47 2.19 7.07 4.08
C ASP A 47 1.23 6.90 5.26
N GLU A 48 -0.06 7.15 5.06
CA GLU A 48 -1.10 6.96 6.07
C GLU A 48 -1.27 5.47 6.40
N VAL A 49 -1.33 4.60 5.37
CA VAL A 49 -1.36 3.14 5.51
C VAL A 49 -0.15 2.63 6.30
N LEU A 50 1.07 3.03 5.93
CA LEU A 50 2.28 2.60 6.63
C LEU A 50 2.31 3.10 8.08
N THR A 51 1.81 4.30 8.34
CA THR A 51 1.71 4.86 9.71
C THR A 51 0.80 4.02 10.60
N PHE A 52 -0.39 3.64 10.11
CA PHE A 52 -1.28 2.77 10.87
C PHE A 52 -0.72 1.35 11.03
N LEU A 53 -0.11 0.79 9.99
CA LEU A 53 0.49 -0.55 10.07
C LEU A 53 1.66 -0.63 11.06
N ARG A 54 2.48 0.43 11.20
CA ARG A 54 3.52 0.50 12.23
C ARG A 54 2.94 0.44 13.65
N SER A 55 1.74 0.98 13.84
CA SER A 55 1.02 1.00 15.12
C SER A 55 0.25 -0.30 15.38
N ALA A 56 -0.04 -1.09 14.35
CA ALA A 56 -0.80 -2.33 14.46
C ALA A 56 -0.07 -3.40 15.27
N ASP A 57 -0.70 -3.91 16.33
CA ASP A 57 -0.22 -5.08 17.06
C ASP A 57 -0.63 -6.38 16.36
N CYS A 58 0.02 -6.64 15.22
CA CYS A 58 -0.29 -7.77 14.35
C CYS A 58 0.97 -8.29 13.65
N HIS A 59 0.88 -9.45 12.98
CA HIS A 59 2.05 -10.01 12.28
C HIS A 59 2.54 -9.12 11.13
N TYR A 60 1.65 -8.36 10.47
CA TYR A 60 2.01 -7.40 9.42
C TYR A 60 2.73 -6.18 10.00
N GLY A 61 2.19 -5.55 11.04
CA GLY A 61 2.82 -4.42 11.70
C GLY A 61 4.16 -4.77 12.33
N ASN A 62 4.27 -5.96 12.93
CA ASN A 62 5.56 -6.45 13.41
C ASN A 62 6.55 -6.69 12.25
N ALA A 63 6.12 -7.22 11.11
CA ALA A 63 7.00 -7.44 9.96
C ALA A 63 7.55 -6.13 9.38
N LEU A 64 6.69 -5.09 9.30
CA LEU A 64 7.06 -3.74 8.90
C LEU A 64 8.04 -3.10 9.91
N ARG A 65 7.76 -3.20 11.22
CA ARG A 65 8.67 -2.65 12.25
C ARG A 65 10.05 -3.31 12.25
N ASP A 66 10.10 -4.63 12.06
CA ASP A 66 11.39 -5.33 11.95
C ASP A 66 12.14 -4.87 10.68
N GLU A 67 11.43 -4.63 9.57
CA GLU A 67 12.03 -4.08 8.34
C GLU A 67 12.56 -2.66 8.53
N ASP A 68 11.76 -1.77 9.12
CA ASP A 68 12.13 -0.38 9.41
C ASP A 68 13.35 -0.31 10.36
N ALA A 69 13.50 -1.28 11.25
CA ALA A 69 14.66 -1.41 12.14
C ALA A 69 15.90 -2.03 11.44
N GLY A 70 15.83 -2.33 10.14
CA GLY A 70 16.94 -2.85 9.34
C GLY A 70 17.20 -4.35 9.52
N LEU A 71 16.27 -5.11 10.12
CA LEU A 71 16.47 -6.54 10.36
C LEU A 71 16.34 -7.30 9.04
N SER A 72 17.25 -8.23 8.82
CA SER A 72 17.11 -9.26 7.80
C SER A 72 15.92 -10.17 8.11
N ILE A 73 15.47 -10.91 7.08
CA ILE A 73 14.43 -11.94 7.22
C ILE A 73 14.79 -12.97 8.30
N ALA A 74 16.07 -13.36 8.37
CA ALA A 74 16.57 -14.32 9.35
C ALA A 74 16.48 -13.78 10.79
N GLU A 75 16.88 -12.54 11.01
CA GLU A 75 16.81 -11.90 12.32
C GLU A 75 15.35 -11.68 12.77
N ALA A 76 14.48 -11.25 11.85
CA ALA A 76 13.07 -11.06 12.13
C ALA A 76 12.36 -12.37 12.48
N ALA A 77 12.69 -13.47 11.80
CA ALA A 77 12.19 -14.80 12.13
C ALA A 77 12.72 -15.31 13.48
N ALA A 78 14.01 -15.08 13.78
CA ALA A 78 14.61 -15.51 15.04
C ALA A 78 13.98 -14.84 16.28
N LYS A 79 13.37 -13.66 16.15
CA LYS A 79 12.63 -12.99 17.23
C LYS A 79 11.28 -13.66 17.56
N ARG A 80 10.81 -14.60 16.73
CA ARG A 80 9.50 -15.22 16.85
C ARG A 80 9.67 -16.72 16.71
N ASP A 81 9.64 -17.42 17.84
CA ASP A 81 9.91 -18.86 17.98
C ASP A 81 9.16 -19.79 16.97
N GLU A 82 8.10 -19.30 16.30
CA GLU A 82 7.21 -20.10 15.44
C GLU A 82 7.01 -19.55 14.01
N VAL A 83 7.72 -18.50 13.57
CA VAL A 83 7.50 -17.91 12.22
C VAL A 83 8.58 -18.35 11.23
N LYS A 84 8.18 -19.07 10.18
CA LYS A 84 9.06 -19.47 9.07
C LYS A 84 9.60 -18.25 8.29
N LEU A 85 10.80 -18.36 7.74
CA LEU A 85 11.43 -17.29 6.94
C LEU A 85 10.55 -16.81 5.78
N ASP A 86 10.02 -17.76 4.99
CA ASP A 86 9.14 -17.45 3.86
C ASP A 86 7.90 -16.67 4.30
N ARG A 87 7.41 -16.93 5.52
CA ARG A 87 6.29 -16.19 6.07
C ARG A 87 6.64 -14.73 6.29
N ILE A 88 7.83 -14.38 6.78
CA ILE A 88 8.24 -12.98 6.93
C ILE A 88 8.33 -12.29 5.57
N VAL A 89 8.84 -12.98 4.54
CA VAL A 89 8.90 -12.44 3.17
C VAL A 89 7.50 -12.11 2.66
N ASP A 90 6.55 -13.04 2.79
CA ASP A 90 5.17 -12.82 2.34
C ASP A 90 4.46 -11.72 3.14
N LEU A 91 4.77 -11.58 4.43
CA LEU A 91 4.21 -10.52 5.27
C LEU A 91 4.71 -9.13 4.87
N ARG A 92 6.01 -8.96 4.64
CA ARG A 92 6.58 -7.69 4.16
C ARG A 92 6.02 -7.34 2.78
N ARG A 93 6.01 -8.32 1.87
CA ARG A 93 5.45 -8.13 0.52
C ARG A 93 4.00 -7.65 0.58
N ALA A 94 3.17 -8.29 1.40
CA ALA A 94 1.77 -7.91 1.54
C ALA A 94 1.57 -6.48 2.06
N VAL A 95 2.41 -6.05 3.01
CA VAL A 95 2.36 -4.68 3.55
C VAL A 95 2.66 -3.66 2.44
N HIS A 96 3.76 -3.85 1.71
CA HIS A 96 4.13 -2.92 0.63
C HIS A 96 3.13 -2.99 -0.52
N GLN A 97 2.65 -4.17 -0.87
CA GLN A 97 1.62 -4.34 -1.89
C GLN A 97 0.37 -3.50 -1.58
N VAL A 98 -0.13 -3.50 -0.34
CA VAL A 98 -1.28 -2.66 0.04
C VAL A 98 -0.91 -1.17 0.13
N ALA A 99 0.27 -0.85 0.65
CA ALA A 99 0.73 0.53 0.75
C ALA A 99 0.92 1.18 -0.64
N ASP A 100 1.39 0.42 -1.61
CA ASP A 100 1.65 0.84 -2.99
C ASP A 100 0.42 0.65 -3.89
N ALA A 101 -0.75 0.30 -3.31
CA ALA A 101 -2.01 0.05 -4.00
C ALA A 101 -1.94 -0.99 -5.14
N GLU A 102 -1.05 -1.97 -5.01
CA GLU A 102 -0.89 -3.04 -5.99
C GLU A 102 -1.95 -4.14 -5.79
N PRO A 103 -2.75 -4.47 -6.83
CA PRO A 103 -3.78 -5.49 -6.68
C PRO A 103 -3.18 -6.89 -6.62
N SER A 104 -3.75 -7.75 -5.77
CA SER A 104 -3.40 -9.18 -5.74
C SER A 104 -3.70 -9.85 -7.08
N ARG A 105 -2.85 -10.81 -7.46
CA ARG A 105 -2.99 -11.60 -8.71
C ARG A 105 -3.33 -13.06 -8.43
N THR A 106 -3.05 -13.53 -7.22
CA THR A 106 -3.32 -14.90 -6.80
C THR A 106 -4.17 -14.94 -5.53
N LYS A 107 -4.86 -16.06 -5.29
CA LYS A 107 -5.64 -16.25 -4.06
C LYS A 107 -4.78 -16.19 -2.79
N ALA A 108 -3.51 -16.59 -2.87
CA ALA A 108 -2.59 -16.51 -1.76
C ALA A 108 -2.28 -15.04 -1.42
N GLU A 109 -1.92 -14.23 -2.42
CA GLU A 109 -1.73 -12.78 -2.27
C GLU A 109 -3.00 -12.11 -1.75
N ALA A 110 -4.16 -12.47 -2.30
CA ALA A 110 -5.46 -11.92 -1.89
C ALA A 110 -5.77 -12.20 -0.41
N GLY A 111 -5.42 -13.38 0.10
CA GLY A 111 -5.57 -13.68 1.52
C GLY A 111 -4.64 -12.87 2.42
N HIS A 112 -3.47 -12.48 1.90
CA HIS A 112 -2.55 -11.58 2.59
C HIS A 112 -3.05 -10.13 2.55
N GLU A 113 -3.51 -9.65 1.40
CA GLU A 113 -4.12 -8.34 1.20
C GLU A 113 -5.36 -8.16 2.10
N ASP A 114 -6.29 -9.12 2.12
CA ASP A 114 -7.44 -9.13 3.05
C ASP A 114 -6.97 -8.97 4.51
N GLY A 115 -5.92 -9.68 4.89
CA GLY A 115 -5.35 -9.60 6.23
C GLY A 115 -4.79 -8.21 6.54
N VAL A 116 -4.06 -7.59 5.62
CA VAL A 116 -3.49 -6.25 5.81
C VAL A 116 -4.61 -5.20 5.90
N LEU A 117 -5.57 -5.23 4.97
CA LEU A 117 -6.72 -4.32 4.97
C LEU A 117 -7.54 -4.45 6.27
N ARG A 118 -7.76 -5.67 6.76
CA ARG A 118 -8.43 -5.89 8.05
C ARG A 118 -7.57 -5.49 9.26
N ALA A 119 -6.24 -5.49 9.14
CA ALA A 119 -5.38 -4.96 10.20
C ALA A 119 -5.51 -3.43 10.30
N LEU A 120 -5.68 -2.75 9.17
CA LEU A 120 -5.95 -1.31 9.13
C LEU A 120 -7.27 -0.97 9.85
N LEU A 121 -8.31 -1.80 9.74
CA LEU A 121 -9.62 -1.54 10.35
C LEU A 121 -9.61 -1.39 11.90
N HIS A 122 -8.52 -1.73 12.60
CA HIS A 122 -8.37 -1.37 14.02
C HIS A 122 -8.29 0.15 14.25
N PHE A 123 -7.89 0.91 13.23
CA PHE A 123 -7.69 2.35 13.26
C PHE A 123 -8.79 3.09 12.48
N GLU A 124 -9.92 2.44 12.19
CA GLU A 124 -10.95 2.98 11.31
C GLU A 124 -11.43 4.37 11.72
N SER A 125 -11.56 4.65 13.04
CA SER A 125 -11.97 5.95 13.55
C SER A 125 -10.92 7.05 13.39
N GLU A 126 -9.66 6.68 13.18
CA GLU A 126 -8.52 7.59 13.08
C GLU A 126 -8.16 7.90 11.62
N MET A 127 -8.57 7.05 10.67
CA MET A 127 -8.33 7.25 9.24
C MET A 127 -9.01 8.51 8.70
N SER A 128 -8.38 9.10 7.69
CA SER A 128 -9.04 10.03 6.77
C SER A 128 -10.30 9.39 6.17
N PRO A 129 -11.37 10.18 5.90
CA PRO A 129 -12.58 9.67 5.25
C PRO A 129 -12.29 8.94 3.93
N GLU A 130 -11.36 9.47 3.15
CA GLU A 130 -10.95 8.96 1.86
C GLU A 130 -10.23 7.61 1.99
N LEU A 131 -9.27 7.47 2.92
CA LEU A 131 -8.63 6.19 3.20
C LEU A 131 -9.63 5.16 3.71
N ARG A 132 -10.55 5.56 4.61
CA ARG A 132 -11.58 4.65 5.13
C ARG A 132 -12.43 4.09 4.00
N GLN A 133 -12.90 4.95 3.08
CA GLN A 133 -13.66 4.53 1.91
C GLN A 133 -12.83 3.60 1.01
N HIS A 134 -11.57 3.96 0.77
CA HIS A 134 -10.65 3.16 -0.04
C HIS A 134 -10.45 1.75 0.54
N VAL A 135 -10.17 1.64 1.85
CA VAL A 135 -9.96 0.34 2.53
C VAL A 135 -11.20 -0.55 2.42
N HIS A 136 -12.40 -0.02 2.69
CA HIS A 136 -13.64 -0.80 2.58
C HIS A 136 -13.93 -1.24 1.15
N ALA A 137 -13.76 -0.34 0.18
CA ALA A 137 -13.96 -0.65 -1.23
C ALA A 137 -12.99 -1.74 -1.71
N ARG A 138 -11.70 -1.60 -1.37
CA ARG A 138 -10.68 -2.58 -1.75
C ARG A 138 -10.89 -3.92 -1.05
N LEU A 139 -11.28 -3.91 0.22
CA LEU A 139 -11.58 -5.12 0.98
C LEU A 139 -12.77 -5.89 0.38
N ALA A 140 -13.84 -5.19 0.04
CA ALA A 140 -14.99 -5.81 -0.63
C ALA A 140 -14.59 -6.38 -2.00
N ALA A 141 -13.80 -5.63 -2.78
CA ALA A 141 -13.34 -6.06 -4.10
C ALA A 141 -12.48 -7.34 -4.02
N VAL A 142 -11.45 -7.36 -3.17
CA VAL A 142 -10.55 -8.52 -3.04
C VAL A 142 -11.30 -9.76 -2.51
N GLN A 143 -12.25 -9.57 -1.59
CA GLN A 143 -13.05 -10.67 -1.06
C GLN A 143 -13.95 -11.28 -2.14
N SER A 144 -14.62 -10.44 -2.92
CA SER A 144 -15.48 -10.87 -4.02
C SER A 144 -14.68 -11.52 -5.15
N GLU A 145 -13.58 -10.90 -5.58
CA GLU A 145 -12.78 -11.34 -6.73
C GLU A 145 -12.15 -12.72 -6.51
N PHE A 146 -11.67 -12.99 -5.30
CA PHE A 146 -10.95 -14.23 -4.98
C PHE A 146 -11.78 -15.27 -4.21
N GLY A 147 -13.07 -14.99 -3.98
CA GLY A 147 -13.97 -15.85 -3.21
C GLY A 147 -13.44 -16.09 -1.80
N LEU A 148 -13.05 -15.01 -1.13
CA LEU A 148 -12.69 -15.02 0.29
C LEU A 148 -13.96 -14.86 1.14
N ARG A 149 -13.83 -15.08 2.45
CA ARG A 149 -14.93 -14.80 3.37
C ARG A 149 -15.22 -13.31 3.37
N GLU A 150 -16.47 -12.93 3.11
CA GLU A 150 -16.91 -11.54 3.26
C GLU A 150 -16.92 -11.14 4.74
N THR A 151 -16.10 -10.15 5.08
CA THR A 151 -16.00 -9.63 6.45
C THR A 151 -15.29 -8.29 6.50
N THR A 152 -15.87 -7.36 7.26
CA THR A 152 -15.25 -6.08 7.63
C THR A 152 -14.78 -6.06 9.08
N GLN A 153 -14.79 -7.22 9.76
CA GLN A 153 -14.27 -7.29 11.13
C GLN A 153 -12.75 -7.09 11.14
N PRO A 154 -12.22 -6.22 12.04
CA PRO A 154 -10.78 -6.05 12.22
C PRO A 154 -10.06 -7.37 12.43
N LEU A 155 -8.82 -7.45 11.93
CA LEU A 155 -8.03 -8.67 11.97
C LEU A 155 -7.74 -9.05 13.42
N ARG A 156 -8.25 -10.19 13.86
CA ARG A 156 -7.83 -10.78 15.13
C ARG A 156 -6.57 -11.60 14.90
N CYS A 157 -5.42 -10.97 15.08
CA CYS A 157 -4.17 -11.70 15.22
C CYS A 157 -4.18 -12.43 16.56
N VAL A 158 -4.72 -13.66 16.56
CA VAL A 158 -4.39 -14.60 17.62
C VAL A 158 -2.90 -14.87 17.50
N THR A 159 -2.13 -14.25 18.37
CA THR A 159 -0.80 -14.72 18.75
C THR A 159 -0.93 -16.13 19.31
N ARG A 160 -1.05 -17.14 18.44
CA ARG A 160 -0.52 -18.47 18.75
C ARG A 160 0.98 -18.24 18.95
N GLY A 161 1.36 -18.06 20.21
CA GLY A 161 2.66 -17.57 20.66
C GLY A 161 2.60 -16.78 21.98
N ALA A 162 1.52 -16.06 22.28
CA ALA A 162 1.42 -15.26 23.52
C ALA A 162 0.82 -16.01 24.73
N GLN A 163 0.39 -17.27 24.57
CA GLN A 163 -0.17 -18.10 25.66
C GLN A 163 0.67 -19.33 26.03
N ALA A 164 1.89 -19.49 25.50
CA ALA A 164 2.78 -20.59 25.87
C ALA A 164 3.62 -20.34 27.15
N ARG A 165 3.49 -19.17 27.81
CA ARG A 165 4.13 -18.89 29.11
C ARG A 165 3.13 -18.44 30.17
N ARG A 166 2.06 -19.22 30.32
CA ARG A 166 1.40 -19.42 31.61
C ARG A 166 1.42 -20.91 31.93
N ARG A 167 2.58 -21.39 32.36
CA ARG A 167 2.80 -22.61 33.15
C ARG A 167 4.21 -22.55 33.70
#